data_AF-A0A7X7HNS2-F1
#
_entry.id   AF-A0A7X7HNS2-F1
#
_cell.length_a   1.000
_cell.length_b   1.000
_cell.length_c   1.000
_cell.angle_alpha   90.00
_cell.angle_beta   90.00
_cell.angle_gamma   90.00
#
_symmetry.space_group_name_H-M   'P 1'
#
loop_
_entity.id
_entity.type
_entity.pdbx_description
1 polymer ?
#
loop_
_entity_poly.entity_id
_entity_poly.type
_entity_poly.pdbx_seq_one_letter_code
_entity_poly.pdbx_strand_id
1 'polypeptide(L)'
;MKCRFFISLLALMLLTAAAEGQPATDDLVSSCVLSAGENTTYLKDFRVQLPKAATDAAPPVYKANMYLMKNMKYRFSICNAPGSRGELAITIYDQGKELISSYNSSTGKKYNSIDFICNKTGLYTLWYGFVNGEQGSGVGVVCMIR
;
A
#
# COMPACT_ATOMS: atom_id res chain seq x y z
N MET A 1 -4.93 39.52 31.74
CA MET A 1 -4.12 39.03 30.60
C MET A 1 -3.64 37.58 30.74
N LYS A 2 -3.50 37.00 31.95
CA LYS A 2 -3.03 35.62 32.16
C LYS A 2 -4.02 34.51 31.72
N CYS A 3 -5.33 34.76 31.78
CA CYS A 3 -6.36 33.78 31.42
C CYS A 3 -6.43 33.48 29.91
N ARG A 4 -6.14 34.47 29.04
CA ARG A 4 -6.15 34.29 27.58
C ARG A 4 -4.97 33.43 27.08
N PHE A 5 -3.85 33.45 27.80
CA PHE A 5 -2.68 32.63 27.50
C PHE A 5 -2.92 31.14 27.85
N PHE A 6 -3.63 30.87 28.93
CA PHE A 6 -3.98 29.50 29.34
C PHE A 6 -4.94 28.82 28.36
N ILE A 7 -5.91 29.56 27.81
CA ILE A 7 -6.86 29.03 26.81
C ILE A 7 -6.12 28.67 25.50
N SER A 8 -5.14 29.48 25.09
CA SER A 8 -4.31 29.22 23.90
C SER A 8 -3.40 27.99 24.08
N LEU A 9 -2.82 27.81 25.26
CA LEU A 9 -2.00 26.62 25.56
C LEU A 9 -2.82 25.32 25.60
N LEU A 10 -4.05 25.38 26.13
CA LEU A 10 -4.94 24.22 26.20
C LEU A 10 -5.45 23.80 24.81
N ALA A 11 -5.66 24.76 23.90
CA ALA A 11 -6.06 24.48 22.52
C ALA A 11 -4.95 23.79 21.69
N LEU A 12 -3.67 24.11 21.95
CA LEU A 12 -2.54 23.49 21.25
C LEU A 12 -2.29 22.03 21.70
N MET A 13 -2.67 21.68 22.93
CA MET A 13 -2.51 20.33 23.50
C MET A 13 -3.57 19.34 22.98
N LEU A 14 -4.72 19.83 22.49
CA LEU A 14 -5.79 18.99 21.93
C LEU A 14 -5.55 18.60 20.45
N LEU A 15 -4.67 19.31 19.72
CA LEU A 15 -4.37 18.98 18.32
C LEU A 15 -3.48 17.74 18.14
N THR A 16 -2.68 17.37 19.15
CA THR A 16 -1.77 16.21 19.04
C THR A 16 -2.48 14.85 19.22
N ALA A 17 -3.72 14.84 19.69
CA ALA A 17 -4.49 13.60 19.90
C ALA A 17 -5.14 13.04 18.62
N ALA A 18 -5.09 13.78 17.50
CA ALA A 18 -5.71 13.37 16.23
C ALA A 18 -4.71 12.92 15.15
N ALA A 19 -3.47 12.58 15.52
CA ALA A 19 -2.45 12.12 14.59
C ALA A 19 -2.41 10.58 14.54
N GLU A 20 -3.37 9.95 13.86
CA GLU A 20 -3.25 8.54 13.46
C GLU A 20 -2.74 8.45 12.02
N GLY A 21 -1.49 8.01 11.85
CA GLY A 21 -0.89 7.64 10.57
C GLY A 21 0.49 8.24 10.31
N GLN A 22 1.53 7.76 11.01
CA GLN A 22 2.89 7.95 10.50
C GLN A 22 3.04 7.11 9.22
N PRO A 23 3.68 7.64 8.16
CA PRO A 23 3.98 6.86 6.97
C PRO A 23 4.74 5.58 7.33
N ALA A 24 4.57 4.53 6.54
CA ALA A 24 5.36 3.31 6.64
C ALA A 24 6.86 3.62 6.84
N THR A 25 7.47 3.07 7.90
CA THR A 25 8.87 3.27 8.25
C THR A 25 9.80 2.38 7.41
N ASP A 26 11.09 2.68 7.44
CA ASP A 26 12.11 1.88 6.73
C ASP A 26 12.20 0.44 7.27
N ASP A 27 11.86 0.24 8.54
CA ASP A 27 11.77 -1.09 9.15
C ASP A 27 10.65 -1.92 8.50
N LEU A 28 9.51 -1.29 8.21
CA LEU A 28 8.41 -1.97 7.54
C LEU A 28 8.80 -2.37 6.12
N VAL A 29 9.46 -1.46 5.37
CA VAL A 29 9.99 -1.79 4.04
C VAL A 29 10.94 -2.98 4.13
N SER A 30 11.89 -2.94 5.06
CA SER A 30 12.89 -3.99 5.26
C SER A 30 12.24 -5.35 5.55
N SER A 31 11.29 -5.38 6.50
CA SER A 31 10.53 -6.61 6.80
C SER A 31 9.73 -7.11 5.59
N CYS A 32 9.20 -6.19 4.78
CA CYS A 32 8.43 -6.55 3.59
C CYS A 32 9.30 -7.12 2.48
N VAL A 33 10.50 -6.57 2.28
CA VAL A 33 11.52 -7.12 1.38
C VAL A 33 11.89 -8.53 1.81
N LEU A 34 12.12 -8.75 3.11
CA LEU A 34 12.42 -10.09 3.64
C LEU A 34 11.26 -11.08 3.42
N SER A 35 10.02 -10.62 3.53
CA SER A 35 8.83 -11.43 3.26
C SER A 35 8.68 -11.86 1.80
N ALA A 36 9.32 -11.14 0.86
CA ALA A 36 9.35 -11.53 -0.55
C ALA A 36 10.12 -12.84 -0.78
N GLY A 37 10.91 -13.29 0.20
CA GLY A 37 11.62 -14.56 0.17
C GLY A 37 12.95 -14.52 -0.57
N GLU A 38 13.62 -15.67 -0.55
CA GLU A 38 14.95 -15.85 -1.14
C GLU A 38 14.93 -15.82 -2.68
N ASN A 39 16.11 -15.67 -3.29
CA ASN A 39 16.29 -15.56 -4.75
C ASN A 39 15.58 -14.39 -5.41
N THR A 40 15.29 -13.34 -4.65
CA THR A 40 14.72 -12.10 -5.16
C THR A 40 15.75 -10.97 -5.22
N THR A 41 15.53 -10.01 -6.12
CA THR A 41 16.26 -8.73 -6.18
C THR A 41 15.27 -7.62 -5.92
N TYR A 42 15.47 -6.85 -4.85
CA TYR A 42 14.67 -5.67 -4.59
C TYR A 42 14.78 -4.65 -5.73
N LEU A 43 13.64 -4.11 -6.18
CA LEU A 43 13.59 -3.11 -7.23
C LEU A 43 13.02 -1.77 -6.72
N LYS A 44 11.87 -1.82 -6.05
CA LYS A 44 11.12 -0.61 -5.69
C LYS A 44 10.13 -0.87 -4.56
N ASP A 45 9.94 0.13 -3.70
CA ASP A 45 8.87 0.19 -2.71
C ASP A 45 7.88 1.33 -3.03
N PHE A 46 6.65 1.14 -2.56
CA PHE A 46 5.55 2.10 -2.61
C PHE A 46 4.92 2.18 -1.23
N ARG A 47 5.03 3.35 -0.59
CA ARG A 47 4.44 3.61 0.74
C ARG A 47 3.04 4.16 0.53
N VAL A 48 2.06 3.46 1.05
CA VAL A 48 0.63 3.70 0.79
C VAL A 48 -0.03 4.09 2.10
N GLN A 49 -0.68 5.26 2.11
CA GLN A 49 -1.54 5.71 3.20
C GLN A 49 -2.84 6.18 2.57
N LEU A 50 -3.96 5.58 2.96
CA LEU A 50 -5.27 5.94 2.42
C LEU A 50 -6.27 6.16 3.56
N PRO A 51 -7.16 7.16 3.44
CA PRO A 51 -8.24 7.35 4.40
C PRO A 51 -9.31 6.26 4.24
N LYS A 52 -10.23 6.18 5.20
CA LYS A 52 -11.44 5.38 5.03
C LYS A 52 -12.26 5.95 3.86
N ALA A 53 -12.88 5.08 3.08
CA ALA A 53 -13.85 5.47 2.06
C ALA A 53 -15.01 6.25 2.71
N ALA A 54 -15.41 7.35 2.08
CA ALA A 54 -16.62 8.06 2.49
C ALA A 54 -17.86 7.21 2.18
N THR A 55 -18.94 7.43 2.93
CA THR A 55 -20.24 6.80 2.66
C THR A 55 -20.65 7.09 1.21
N ASP A 56 -21.05 6.04 0.48
CA ASP A 56 -21.49 6.10 -0.92
C ASP A 56 -20.44 6.58 -1.94
N ALA A 57 -19.16 6.61 -1.56
CA ALA A 57 -18.05 6.92 -2.46
C ALA A 57 -17.25 5.67 -2.85
N ALA A 58 -16.61 5.71 -4.01
CA ALA A 58 -15.67 4.67 -4.41
C ALA A 58 -14.48 4.61 -3.42
N PRO A 59 -13.99 3.40 -3.05
CA PRO A 59 -12.82 3.27 -2.19
C PRO A 59 -11.60 4.01 -2.76
N PRO A 60 -10.82 4.71 -1.93
CA PRO A 60 -9.63 5.40 -2.39
C PRO A 60 -8.57 4.39 -2.83
N VAL A 61 -7.80 4.76 -3.85
CA VAL A 61 -6.74 3.93 -4.44
C VAL A 61 -5.50 4.79 -4.68
N TYR A 62 -4.35 4.31 -4.21
CA TYR A 62 -3.04 4.85 -4.59
C TYR A 62 -2.59 4.19 -5.89
N LYS A 63 -2.30 5.00 -6.92
CA LYS A 63 -1.90 4.52 -8.24
C LYS A 63 -0.43 4.87 -8.49
N ALA A 64 0.34 3.87 -8.88
CA ALA A 64 1.71 4.04 -9.34
C ALA A 64 1.88 3.40 -10.71
N ASN A 65 2.90 3.85 -11.44
CA ASN A 65 3.30 3.22 -12.70
C ASN A 65 4.69 2.61 -12.54
N MET A 66 4.89 1.43 -13.11
CA MET A 66 6.17 0.75 -13.11
C MET A 66 6.45 0.13 -14.48
N TYR A 67 7.66 0.35 -14.99
CA TYR A 67 8.11 -0.26 -16.23
C TYR A 67 8.57 -1.69 -15.95
N LEU A 68 7.99 -2.67 -16.64
CA LEU A 68 8.32 -4.08 -16.51
C LEU A 68 8.87 -4.61 -17.84
N MET A 69 9.81 -5.56 -17.76
CA MET A 69 10.48 -6.16 -18.90
C MET A 69 9.86 -7.52 -19.21
N LYS A 70 9.63 -7.81 -20.50
CA LYS A 70 9.13 -9.10 -20.97
C LYS A 70 10.05 -10.25 -20.53
N ASN A 71 9.44 -11.40 -20.25
CA ASN A 71 10.05 -12.64 -19.78
C ASN A 71 10.73 -12.55 -18.41
N MET A 72 10.53 -11.45 -17.67
CA MET A 72 10.96 -11.34 -16.29
C MET A 72 9.83 -11.76 -15.35
N LYS A 73 10.19 -12.45 -14.26
CA LYS A 73 9.28 -12.79 -13.19
C LYS A 73 9.43 -11.78 -12.06
N TYR A 74 8.32 -11.22 -11.62
CA TYR A 74 8.27 -10.24 -10.53
C TYR A 74 7.44 -10.79 -9.38
N ARG A 75 7.84 -10.44 -8.16
CA ARG A 75 7.04 -10.63 -6.94
C ARG A 75 6.63 -9.28 -6.42
N PHE A 76 5.33 -9.10 -6.26
CA PHE A 76 4.74 -7.93 -5.61
C PHE A 76 4.26 -8.36 -4.24
N SER A 77 5.02 -7.98 -3.20
CA SER A 77 4.68 -8.24 -1.81
C SER A 77 4.00 -7.02 -1.19
N ILE A 78 3.13 -7.24 -0.22
CA ILE A 78 2.41 -6.19 0.49
C ILE A 78 2.47 -6.43 1.99
N CYS A 79 2.68 -5.35 2.75
CA CYS A 79 2.78 -5.40 4.20
C CYS A 79 1.98 -4.25 4.81
N ASN A 80 1.14 -4.57 5.77
CA ASN A 80 0.38 -3.58 6.54
C ASN A 80 1.27 -2.96 7.61
N ALA A 81 1.18 -1.64 7.79
CA ALA A 81 1.86 -1.00 8.90
C ALA A 81 1.20 -1.33 10.23
N PRO A 82 1.95 -1.30 11.35
CA PRO A 82 1.36 -1.36 12.68
C PRO A 82 0.24 -0.31 12.83
N GLY A 83 -0.93 -0.72 13.29
CA GLY A 83 -2.09 0.17 13.45
C GLY A 83 -2.93 0.39 12.18
N SER A 84 -2.57 -0.21 11.03
CA SER A 84 -3.46 -0.23 9.87
C SER A 84 -4.74 -0.99 10.19
N ARG A 85 -5.91 -0.35 10.02
CA ARG A 85 -7.21 -0.99 10.23
C ARG A 85 -7.61 -1.84 9.02
N GLY A 86 -7.30 -1.36 7.83
CA GLY A 86 -7.50 -2.08 6.58
C GLY A 86 -6.33 -3.01 6.24
N GLU A 87 -6.63 -4.00 5.42
CA GLU A 87 -5.63 -4.86 4.79
C GLU A 87 -5.34 -4.37 3.38
N LEU A 88 -4.07 -4.04 3.12
CA LEU A 88 -3.58 -3.62 1.83
C LEU A 88 -3.78 -4.74 0.81
N ALA A 89 -4.11 -4.35 -0.41
CA ALA A 89 -4.17 -5.21 -1.59
C ALA A 89 -3.52 -4.49 -2.77
N ILE A 90 -2.88 -5.25 -3.66
CA ILE A 90 -2.32 -4.76 -4.91
C ILE A 90 -3.05 -5.40 -6.09
N THR A 91 -3.35 -4.59 -7.11
CA THR A 91 -3.86 -5.04 -8.39
C THR A 91 -3.03 -4.45 -9.52
N ILE A 92 -2.61 -5.29 -10.47
CA ILE A 92 -1.78 -4.90 -11.62
C ILE A 92 -2.68 -4.74 -12.83
N TYR A 93 -2.55 -3.61 -13.51
CA TYR A 93 -3.27 -3.29 -14.74
C TYR A 93 -2.30 -3.07 -15.91
N ASP A 94 -2.75 -3.44 -17.11
CA ASP A 94 -2.14 -3.09 -18.39
C ASP A 94 -3.19 -2.39 -19.24
N GLN A 95 -2.99 -1.09 -19.51
CA GLN A 95 -3.91 -0.27 -20.30
C GLN A 95 -5.37 -0.33 -19.79
N GLY A 96 -5.56 -0.34 -18.47
CA GLY A 96 -6.87 -0.39 -17.82
C GLY A 96 -7.47 -1.80 -17.68
N LYS A 97 -6.85 -2.83 -18.27
CA LYS A 97 -7.24 -4.23 -18.07
C LYS A 97 -6.56 -4.80 -16.83
N GLU A 98 -7.36 -5.33 -15.90
CA GLU A 98 -6.84 -6.06 -14.75
C GLU A 98 -6.13 -7.34 -15.19
N LEU A 99 -4.93 -7.57 -14.67
CA LEU A 99 -4.14 -8.77 -14.97
C LEU A 99 -4.11 -9.74 -13.79
N ILE A 100 -3.87 -9.22 -12.58
CA ILE A 100 -3.75 -10.00 -11.37
C ILE A 100 -3.99 -9.13 -10.14
N SER A 101 -4.63 -9.69 -9.12
CA SER A 101 -4.86 -9.05 -7.83
C SER A 101 -4.44 -9.95 -6.68
N SER A 102 -3.95 -9.35 -5.60
CA SER A 102 -3.68 -10.02 -4.33
C SER A 102 -4.93 -10.23 -3.48
N TYR A 103 -6.08 -9.70 -3.91
CA TYR A 103 -7.36 -9.87 -3.26
C TYR A 103 -8.42 -10.33 -4.26
N ASN A 104 -9.11 -11.43 -3.95
CA ASN A 104 -10.24 -11.89 -4.73
C ASN A 104 -11.54 -11.51 -3.99
N SER A 105 -12.26 -10.51 -4.51
CA SER A 105 -13.49 -9.99 -3.89
C SER A 105 -14.63 -11.01 -3.84
N SER A 106 -14.69 -11.94 -4.81
CA SER A 106 -15.76 -12.96 -4.88
C SER A 106 -15.62 -14.05 -3.83
N THR A 107 -14.38 -14.38 -3.43
CA THR A 107 -14.08 -15.44 -2.45
C THR A 107 -13.61 -14.90 -1.10
N GLY A 108 -13.29 -13.61 -1.02
CA GLY A 108 -12.66 -12.98 0.14
C GLY A 108 -11.19 -13.37 0.35
N LYS A 109 -10.61 -14.19 -0.53
CA LYS A 109 -9.25 -14.72 -0.37
C LYS A 109 -8.20 -13.63 -0.60
N LYS A 110 -7.20 -13.60 0.28
CA LYS A 110 -6.11 -12.62 0.31
C LYS A 110 -4.76 -13.31 0.20
N TYR A 111 -3.82 -12.61 -0.42
CA TYR A 111 -2.44 -13.05 -0.58
C TYR A 111 -1.51 -11.91 -0.20
N ASN A 112 -0.48 -12.19 0.60
CA ASN A 112 0.53 -11.19 0.98
C ASN A 112 1.54 -10.92 -0.14
N SER A 113 1.49 -11.72 -1.21
CA SER A 113 2.28 -11.49 -2.41
C SER A 113 1.62 -12.11 -3.64
N ILE A 114 1.88 -11.53 -4.81
CA ILE A 114 1.55 -12.11 -6.11
C ILE A 114 2.79 -12.20 -6.98
N ASP A 115 2.94 -13.31 -7.69
CA ASP A 115 3.97 -13.50 -8.70
C ASP A 115 3.38 -13.18 -10.07
N PHE A 116 4.09 -12.36 -10.85
CA PHE A 116 3.68 -11.95 -12.18
C PHE A 116 4.81 -12.19 -13.18
N ILE A 117 4.54 -13.03 -14.18
CA ILE A 117 5.44 -13.22 -15.32
C ILE A 117 5.04 -12.21 -16.39
N CYS A 118 5.92 -11.26 -16.68
CA CYS A 118 5.63 -10.19 -17.61
C CYS A 118 5.73 -10.68 -19.06
N ASN A 119 4.63 -10.67 -19.80
CA ASN A 119 4.59 -11.14 -21.19
C ASN A 119 4.83 -10.04 -22.24
N LYS A 120 4.80 -8.76 -21.82
CA LYS A 120 4.96 -7.59 -22.70
C LYS A 120 5.79 -6.52 -22.00
N THR A 121 6.89 -6.09 -22.60
CA THR A 121 7.67 -4.98 -22.05
C THR A 121 6.84 -3.70 -22.13
N GLY A 122 6.76 -2.95 -21.03
CA GLY A 122 6.01 -1.70 -21.02
C GLY A 122 5.70 -1.16 -19.63
N LEU A 123 4.90 -0.09 -19.62
CA LEU A 123 4.42 0.55 -18.41
C LEU A 123 3.15 -0.13 -17.91
N TYR A 124 3.17 -0.59 -16.66
CA TYR A 124 2.04 -1.18 -15.97
C TYR A 124 1.57 -0.24 -14.86
N THR A 125 0.27 -0.25 -14.56
CA THR A 125 -0.30 0.53 -13.47
C THR A 125 -0.56 -0.37 -12.28
N LEU A 126 0.03 -0.02 -11.13
CA LEU A 126 -0.13 -0.69 -9.86
C LEU A 126 -1.18 0.08 -9.05
N TRP A 127 -2.25 -0.60 -8.67
CA TRP A 127 -3.29 -0.04 -7.81
C TRP A 127 -3.16 -0.65 -6.43
N TYR A 128 -2.98 0.22 -5.45
CA TYR A 128 -2.96 -0.16 -4.05
C TYR A 128 -4.22 0.39 -3.38
N GLY A 129 -4.98 -0.50 -2.76
CA GLY A 129 -6.19 -0.16 -2.01
C GLY A 129 -6.29 -1.01 -0.76
N PHE A 130 -7.09 -0.56 0.20
CA PHE A 130 -7.39 -1.36 1.38
C PHE A 130 -8.72 -2.08 1.17
N VAL A 131 -8.76 -3.36 1.53
CA VAL A 131 -9.98 -4.18 1.44
C VAL A 131 -11.14 -3.47 2.12
N ASN A 132 -12.31 -3.49 1.48
CA ASN A 132 -13.53 -2.78 1.90
C ASN A 132 -13.40 -1.25 2.03
N GLY A 133 -12.32 -0.64 1.51
CA GLY A 133 -12.09 0.80 1.63
C GLY A 133 -11.79 1.25 3.05
N GLU A 134 -11.28 0.36 3.91
CA GLU A 134 -10.88 0.73 5.25
C GLU A 134 -9.69 1.69 5.27
N GLN A 135 -9.58 2.49 6.32
CA GLN A 135 -8.40 3.33 6.53
C GLN A 135 -7.18 2.43 6.78
N GLY A 136 -6.05 2.76 6.16
CA GLY A 136 -4.85 1.98 6.38
C GLY A 136 -3.57 2.62 5.91
N SER A 137 -2.48 2.00 6.33
CA SER A 137 -1.11 2.31 5.93
C SER A 137 -0.36 1.02 5.63
N GLY A 138 0.55 1.05 4.66
CA GLY A 138 1.34 -0.12 4.31
C GLY A 138 2.38 0.14 3.23
N VAL A 139 3.08 -0.92 2.85
CA VAL A 139 4.11 -0.89 1.81
C VAL A 139 3.81 -1.97 0.78
N GLY A 140 3.88 -1.60 -0.50
CA GLY A 140 4.07 -2.54 -1.59
C GLY A 140 5.53 -2.62 -1.98
N VAL A 141 6.12 -3.80 -1.99
CA VAL A 141 7.49 -4.05 -2.45
C VAL A 141 7.46 -4.84 -3.75
N VAL A 142 8.25 -4.41 -4.72
CA VAL A 142 8.46 -5.14 -5.97
C VAL A 142 9.88 -5.68 -6.00
N CYS A 143 9.97 -6.99 -6.17
CA CYS A 143 11.22 -7.67 -6.41
C CYS A 143 11.20 -8.41 -7.75
N MET A 144 12.35 -8.53 -8.38
CA MET A 144 12.57 -9.47 -9.48
C MET A 144 12.91 -10.85 -8.90
N ILE A 145 12.24 -11.90 -9.36
CA ILE A 145 12.62 -13.28 -9.05
C ILE A 145 13.67 -13.71 -10.06
N ARG A 146 14.79 -14.27 -9.57
CA ARG A 146 15.85 -14.84 -10.41
C ARG A 146 15.50 -16.23 -10.93
#